data_AF-A0A9J7LEI7-F1
#
_entry.id   AF-A0A9J7LEI7-F1
#
_cell.length_a   1.000
_cell.length_b   1.000
_cell.length_c   1.000
_cell.angle_alpha   90.00
_cell.angle_beta   90.00
_cell.angle_gamma   90.00
#
_symmetry.space_group_name_H-M   'P 1'
#
loop_
_entity.id
_entity.type
_entity.pdbx_description
1 polymer ?
#
loop_
_entity_poly.entity_id
_entity_poly.type
_entity_poly.pdbx_seq_one_letter_code
_entity_poly.pdbx_strand_id
1 'polypeptide(L)'
;MPVDPVPMETCVQFVRGSQGWGWFYPRKFATTLNYSLTGADTGSKTFRDVPDIDGDRDKYDILTWDVQPGDCIVFHMKTLHGAPANPSLSLRRRVVSTRWVGDDAVLAERPWEVSPPITGGLTYGDKMACDTFPLIWKRD
;
A
#
# COMPACT_ATOMS: atom_id res chain seq x y z
N MET A 1 1.35 9.64 -7.44
CA MET A 1 1.50 10.77 -8.36
C MET A 1 1.71 12.03 -7.54
N PRO A 2 2.91 12.62 -7.55
CA PRO A 2 3.19 13.83 -6.79
C PRO A 2 2.51 15.05 -7.44
N VAL A 3 2.07 16.00 -6.63
CA VAL A 3 1.59 17.32 -7.11
C VAL A 3 2.57 18.46 -6.77
N ASP A 4 3.64 18.14 -6.04
CA ASP A 4 4.79 18.97 -5.76
C ASP A 4 6.06 18.19 -6.13
N PRO A 5 7.21 18.83 -6.42
CA PRO A 5 8.48 18.11 -6.51
C PRO A 5 8.77 17.33 -5.22
N VAL A 6 9.15 16.05 -5.35
CA VAL A 6 9.53 15.20 -4.22
C VAL A 6 10.95 14.71 -4.43
N PRO A 7 11.92 15.21 -3.64
CA PRO A 7 13.30 14.77 -3.75
C PRO A 7 13.45 13.36 -3.17
N MET A 8 14.43 12.61 -3.69
CA MET A 8 14.68 11.19 -3.41
C MET A 8 14.75 10.87 -1.92
N GLU A 9 15.30 11.77 -1.10
CA GLU A 9 15.47 11.63 0.35
C GLU A 9 14.14 11.59 1.10
N THR A 10 13.06 12.10 0.49
CA THR A 10 11.71 12.12 1.06
C THR A 10 10.70 11.36 0.19
N CYS A 11 11.15 10.74 -0.89
CA CYS A 11 10.31 9.95 -1.78
C CYS A 11 9.99 8.58 -1.16
N VAL A 12 8.96 7.93 -1.68
CA VAL A 12 8.63 6.56 -1.29
C VAL A 12 9.73 5.61 -1.77
N GLN A 13 10.12 4.72 -0.87
CA GLN A 13 11.15 3.71 -1.06
C GLN A 13 10.48 2.34 -1.20
N PHE A 14 11.11 1.44 -1.95
CA PHE A 14 10.62 0.09 -2.21
C PHE A 14 11.73 -0.94 -2.02
N VAL A 15 11.45 -2.06 -1.38
CA VAL A 15 12.39 -3.19 -1.35
C VAL A 15 12.19 -4.04 -2.61
N ARG A 16 13.21 -4.11 -3.47
CA ARG A 16 13.12 -4.84 -4.74
C ARG A 16 12.78 -6.31 -4.49
N GLY A 17 11.77 -6.82 -5.21
CA GLY A 17 11.40 -8.24 -5.18
C GLY A 17 10.56 -8.67 -3.96
N SER A 18 10.31 -7.77 -3.01
CA SER A 18 9.64 -8.13 -1.76
C SER A 18 8.18 -8.58 -1.93
N GLN A 19 7.55 -8.32 -3.09
CA GLN A 19 6.21 -8.83 -3.41
C GLN A 19 6.15 -10.38 -3.35
N GLY A 20 7.29 -11.05 -3.52
CA GLY A 20 7.43 -12.50 -3.40
C GLY A 20 7.66 -13.02 -1.97
N TRP A 21 7.86 -12.17 -0.97
CA TRP A 21 8.27 -12.57 0.39
C TRP A 21 7.15 -13.12 1.29
N GLY A 22 6.01 -13.52 0.73
CA GLY A 22 4.85 -13.97 1.50
C GLY A 22 3.97 -12.81 1.97
N TRP A 23 3.44 -12.89 3.19
CA TRP A 23 2.48 -11.94 3.76
C TRP A 23 3.00 -11.33 5.06
N PHE A 24 2.81 -10.02 5.21
CA PHE A 24 3.15 -9.28 6.41
C PHE A 24 1.89 -8.72 7.06
N TYR A 25 1.91 -8.58 8.38
CA TYR A 25 0.84 -7.86 9.07
C TYR A 25 0.71 -6.43 8.53
N PRO A 26 -0.51 -5.95 8.23
CA PRO A 26 -0.70 -4.55 7.91
C PRO A 26 -0.37 -3.70 9.15
N ARG A 27 0.26 -2.54 8.94
CA ARG A 27 0.62 -1.59 10.00
C ARG A 27 -0.29 -0.37 10.00
N LYS A 28 -0.71 0.07 11.18
CA LYS A 28 -1.47 1.30 11.40
C LYS A 28 -0.56 2.49 11.15
N PHE A 29 -0.98 3.41 10.28
CA PHE A 29 -0.17 4.58 9.94
C PHE A 29 0.14 5.46 11.16
N ALA A 30 -0.85 5.69 12.04
CA ALA A 30 -0.71 6.60 13.18
C ALA A 30 0.20 6.09 14.29
N THR A 31 0.23 4.78 14.55
CA THR A 31 0.95 4.19 15.68
C THR A 31 2.13 3.34 15.28
N THR A 32 2.24 3.01 13.98
CA THR A 32 3.20 2.06 13.41
C THR A 32 3.08 0.63 13.96
N LEU A 33 2.07 0.33 14.77
CA LEU A 33 1.77 -1.01 15.27
C LEU A 33 1.05 -1.84 14.23
N ASN A 34 1.15 -3.16 14.32
CA ASN A 34 0.32 -4.05 13.51
C ASN A 34 -1.16 -3.90 13.86
N TYR A 35 -2.04 -4.18 12.89
CA TYR A 35 -3.44 -4.44 13.22
C TYR A 35 -3.56 -5.72 14.04
N SER A 36 -4.39 -5.67 15.09
CA SER A 36 -4.72 -6.83 15.89
C SER A 36 -5.64 -7.76 15.10
N LEU A 37 -5.39 -9.06 15.23
CA LEU A 37 -6.31 -10.07 14.71
C LEU A 37 -7.58 -10.05 15.56
N THR A 38 -8.72 -9.82 14.93
CA THR A 38 -10.05 -9.87 15.57
C THR A 38 -10.73 -11.22 15.40
N GLY A 39 -10.13 -12.13 14.62
CA GLY A 39 -10.59 -13.51 14.40
C GLY A 39 -9.43 -14.49 14.22
N ALA A 40 -9.70 -15.79 14.40
CA ALA A 40 -8.70 -16.85 14.28
C ALA A 40 -8.44 -17.26 12.80
N ASP A 41 -9.38 -16.98 11.90
CA ASP A 41 -9.28 -17.37 10.50
C ASP A 41 -8.54 -16.29 9.69
N THR A 42 -7.28 -16.56 9.38
CA THR A 42 -6.46 -15.75 8.46
C THR A 42 -6.56 -16.28 7.01
N GLY A 43 -7.53 -17.17 6.76
CA GLY A 43 -7.55 -18.06 5.62
C GLY A 43 -6.33 -18.97 5.61
N SER A 44 -5.83 -19.29 4.42
CA SER A 44 -4.61 -20.06 4.23
C SER A 44 -3.31 -19.24 4.32
N LYS A 45 -3.36 -18.00 4.83
CA LYS A 45 -2.22 -17.06 4.79
C LYS A 45 -1.55 -16.97 6.16
N THR A 46 -0.25 -17.25 6.19
CA THR A 46 0.58 -16.98 7.37
C THR A 46 1.16 -15.57 7.29
N PHE A 47 0.90 -14.77 8.32
CA PHE A 47 1.40 -13.40 8.45
C PHE A 47 2.59 -13.36 9.40
N ARG A 48 3.56 -12.48 9.09
CA ARG A 48 4.72 -12.21 9.93
C ARG A 48 4.97 -10.71 10.03
N ASP A 49 5.82 -10.31 10.96
CA ASP A 49 6.24 -8.92 11.07
C ASP A 49 7.10 -8.51 9.88
N VAL A 50 6.96 -7.24 9.49
CA VAL A 50 7.89 -6.61 8.54
C VAL A 50 9.26 -6.57 9.24
N PRO A 51 10.33 -7.11 8.62
CA PRO A 51 11.67 -7.01 9.20
C PRO A 51 12.09 -5.54 9.32
N ASP A 52 13.10 -5.26 10.15
CA ASP A 52 13.62 -3.90 10.33
C ASP A 52 14.37 -3.44 9.07
N ILE A 53 13.64 -2.89 8.10
CA ILE A 53 14.22 -2.40 6.84
C ILE A 53 15.13 -1.19 7.08
N ASP A 54 14.79 -0.33 8.06
CA ASP A 54 15.52 0.91 8.32
C ASP A 54 16.80 0.68 9.13
N GLY A 55 16.81 -0.31 10.03
CA GLY A 55 18.01 -0.71 10.76
C GLY A 55 18.98 -1.58 9.94
N ASP A 56 18.46 -2.35 8.98
CA ASP A 56 19.25 -3.30 8.18
C ASP A 56 19.32 -2.93 6.69
N ARG A 57 19.36 -1.64 6.36
CA ARG A 57 19.28 -1.14 4.97
C ARG A 57 20.27 -1.80 4.01
N ASP A 58 21.49 -2.07 4.46
CA ASP A 58 22.55 -2.69 3.66
C ASP A 58 22.23 -4.13 3.23
N LYS A 59 21.25 -4.78 3.86
CA LYS A 59 20.78 -6.14 3.48
C LYS A 59 19.78 -6.13 2.33
N TYR A 60 19.30 -4.95 1.91
CA TYR A 60 18.18 -4.81 0.99
C TYR A 60 18.53 -3.92 -0.20
N ASP A 61 18.05 -4.32 -1.38
CA ASP A 61 18.06 -3.44 -2.56
C ASP A 61 16.85 -2.49 -2.49
N ILE A 62 17.09 -1.26 -2.03
CA ILE A 62 16.07 -0.24 -1.81
C ILE A 62 16.04 0.73 -3.00
N LEU A 63 14.89 0.79 -3.68
CA LEU A 63 14.65 1.64 -4.84
C LEU A 63 13.91 2.90 -4.43
N THR A 64 14.39 4.05 -4.91
CA THR A 64 13.76 5.37 -4.74
C THR A 64 14.27 6.31 -5.84
N TRP A 65 13.52 7.38 -6.12
CA TRP A 65 13.80 8.33 -7.19
C TRP A 65 13.35 9.73 -6.80
N ASP A 66 13.99 10.75 -7.37
CA ASP A 66 13.39 12.08 -7.47
C ASP A 66 12.17 12.01 -8.42
N VAL A 67 11.08 12.66 -8.03
CA VAL A 67 9.88 12.73 -8.87
C VAL A 67 9.35 14.16 -8.94
N GLN A 68 8.93 14.57 -10.14
CA GLN A 68 8.33 15.87 -10.44
C GLN A 68 6.83 15.75 -10.63
N PRO A 69 6.06 16.85 -10.50
CA PRO A 69 4.66 16.87 -10.90
C PRO A 69 4.48 16.37 -12.34
N GLY A 70 3.63 15.36 -12.53
CA GLY A 70 3.44 14.66 -13.80
C GLY A 70 4.01 13.24 -13.82
N ASP A 71 4.99 12.94 -12.97
CA ASP A 71 5.53 11.59 -12.85
C ASP A 71 4.57 10.63 -12.14
N CYS A 72 4.69 9.33 -12.43
CA CYS A 72 3.97 8.30 -11.70
C CYS A 72 4.89 7.12 -11.34
N ILE A 73 4.78 6.67 -10.09
CA ILE A 73 5.34 5.40 -9.65
C ILE A 73 4.18 4.41 -9.56
N VAL A 74 4.30 3.30 -10.26
CA VAL A 74 3.35 2.18 -10.24
C VAL A 74 4.07 0.96 -9.68
N PHE A 75 3.47 0.31 -8.69
CA PHE A 75 4.07 -0.83 -8.01
C PHE A 75 3.00 -1.84 -7.58
N HIS A 76 3.43 -3.08 -7.32
CA HIS A 76 2.55 -4.16 -6.91
C HIS A 76 2.11 -4.00 -5.46
N MET A 77 0.84 -4.30 -5.14
CA MET A 77 0.25 -4.10 -3.79
C MET A 77 1.03 -4.80 -2.66
N LYS A 78 1.71 -5.92 -2.96
CA LYS A 78 2.54 -6.67 -2.01
C LYS A 78 3.98 -6.16 -1.86
N THR A 79 4.42 -5.19 -2.66
CA THR A 79 5.77 -4.65 -2.52
C THR A 79 5.85 -3.88 -1.19
N LEU A 80 6.87 -4.18 -0.40
CA LEU A 80 7.18 -3.48 0.83
C LEU A 80 7.65 -2.10 0.45
N HIS A 81 6.98 -1.11 1.03
CA HIS A 81 7.24 0.28 0.74
C HIS A 81 7.05 1.11 1.99
N GLY A 82 7.79 2.21 2.05
CA GLY A 82 7.76 3.18 3.13
C GLY A 82 8.36 4.47 2.63
N ALA A 83 8.01 5.61 3.22
CA ALA A 83 8.59 6.89 2.85
C ALA A 83 9.22 7.53 4.08
N PRO A 84 10.43 8.10 3.99
CA PRO A 84 11.01 8.85 5.08
C PRO A 84 10.12 10.03 5.50
N ALA A 85 10.35 10.50 6.73
CA ALA A 85 9.77 11.76 7.18
C ALA A 85 10.25 12.90 6.27
N ASN A 86 9.41 13.92 6.09
CA ASN A 86 9.82 15.14 5.40
C ASN A 86 10.21 16.18 6.46
N PRO A 87 11.51 16.48 6.66
CA PRO A 87 11.95 17.46 7.65
C PRO A 87 11.82 18.91 7.14
N SER A 88 11.51 19.11 5.86
CA SER A 88 11.47 20.44 5.27
C SER A 88 10.30 21.27 5.82
N LEU A 89 10.60 22.49 6.25
CA LEU A 89 9.60 23.46 6.69
C LEU A 89 8.99 24.25 5.52
N SER A 90 9.66 24.26 4.36
CA SER A 90 9.27 25.06 3.19
C SER A 90 8.76 24.22 2.03
N LEU A 91 9.20 22.95 1.91
CA LEU A 91 8.81 22.06 0.82
C LEU A 91 7.79 21.03 1.31
N ARG A 92 6.55 21.14 0.84
CA ARG A 92 5.49 20.17 1.14
C ARG A 92 5.58 18.95 0.22
N ARG A 93 5.19 17.79 0.74
CA ARG A 93 5.03 16.54 -0.03
C ARG A 93 3.55 16.20 -0.13
N ARG A 94 2.88 16.63 -1.20
CA ARG A 94 1.50 16.24 -1.51
C ARG A 94 1.47 15.25 -2.66
N VAL A 95 0.72 14.17 -2.49
CA VAL A 95 0.69 13.05 -3.43
C VAL A 95 -0.74 12.54 -3.55
N VAL A 96 -1.18 12.28 -4.77
CA VAL A 96 -2.39 11.49 -5.06
C VAL A 96 -1.99 10.04 -5.23
N SER A 97 -2.64 9.15 -4.47
CA SER A 97 -2.48 7.71 -4.56
C SER A 97 -3.81 7.07 -4.93
N THR A 98 -3.78 6.14 -5.89
CA THR A 98 -4.94 5.37 -6.32
C THR A 98 -4.60 3.89 -6.25
N ARG A 99 -5.61 3.05 -6.01
CA ARG A 99 -5.46 1.60 -5.94
C ARG A 99 -6.35 0.97 -7.01
N TRP A 100 -5.78 0.06 -7.77
CA TRP A 100 -6.39 -0.57 -8.92
C TRP A 100 -6.45 -2.06 -8.63
N VAL A 101 -7.60 -2.67 -8.91
CA VAL A 101 -7.81 -4.11 -8.70
C VAL A 101 -8.25 -4.73 -10.03
N GLY A 102 -7.96 -6.03 -10.20
CA GLY A 102 -8.33 -6.75 -11.41
C GLY A 102 -9.83 -7.06 -11.49
N ASP A 103 -10.26 -7.51 -12.67
CA ASP A 103 -11.65 -7.87 -12.96
C ASP A 103 -12.19 -9.03 -12.10
N ASP A 104 -11.29 -9.81 -11.51
CA ASP A 104 -11.55 -10.94 -10.62
C ASP A 104 -11.54 -10.56 -9.13
N ALA A 105 -11.32 -9.28 -8.80
CA ALA A 105 -11.31 -8.82 -7.43
C ALA A 105 -12.72 -8.81 -6.81
N VAL A 106 -12.81 -9.35 -5.60
CA VAL A 106 -14.03 -9.37 -4.79
C VAL A 106 -13.83 -8.64 -3.47
N LEU A 107 -14.92 -8.11 -2.90
CA LEU A 107 -14.92 -7.66 -1.52
C LEU A 107 -14.67 -8.88 -0.64
N ALA A 108 -13.61 -8.83 0.17
CA ALA A 108 -13.20 -9.99 0.95
C ALA A 108 -13.13 -9.64 2.43
N GLU A 109 -13.60 -10.58 3.24
CA GLU A 109 -13.49 -10.50 4.70
C GLU A 109 -12.02 -10.43 5.12
N ARG A 110 -11.75 -9.67 6.19
CA ARG A 110 -10.41 -9.50 6.75
C ARG A 110 -10.46 -9.78 8.25
N PRO A 111 -9.44 -10.45 8.81
CA PRO A 111 -9.38 -10.73 10.24
C PRO A 111 -8.90 -9.52 11.05
N TRP A 112 -9.10 -8.31 10.53
CA TRP A 112 -8.73 -7.04 11.16
C TRP A 112 -9.67 -5.93 10.68
N GLU A 113 -9.68 -4.84 11.43
CA GLU A 113 -10.39 -3.62 11.05
C GLU A 113 -9.89 -3.06 9.71
N VAL A 114 -10.82 -2.82 8.77
CA VAL A 114 -10.52 -2.23 7.47
C VAL A 114 -10.66 -0.72 7.55
N SER A 115 -9.65 0.02 7.06
CA SER A 115 -9.66 1.48 7.01
C SER A 115 -9.30 1.98 5.60
N PRO A 116 -10.13 2.81 4.96
CA PRO A 116 -11.46 3.22 5.42
C PRO A 116 -12.47 2.05 5.39
N PRO A 117 -13.47 1.99 6.29
CA PRO A 117 -14.46 0.92 6.36
C PRO A 117 -15.60 1.13 5.33
N ILE A 118 -15.24 1.39 4.06
CA ILE A 118 -16.20 1.64 2.98
C ILE A 118 -16.32 0.38 2.15
N THR A 119 -17.55 -0.15 2.01
CA THR A 119 -17.84 -1.33 1.18
C THR A 119 -18.55 -0.99 -0.13
N GLY A 120 -19.04 0.25 -0.29
CA GLY A 120 -19.83 0.64 -1.46
C GLY A 120 -21.17 -0.09 -1.59
N GLY A 121 -21.71 -0.62 -0.48
CA GLY A 121 -22.94 -1.42 -0.46
C GLY A 121 -22.74 -2.90 -0.83
N LEU A 122 -21.50 -3.32 -1.11
CA LEU A 122 -21.16 -4.70 -1.44
C LEU A 122 -21.16 -5.60 -0.20
N THR A 123 -21.47 -6.87 -0.39
CA THR A 123 -21.31 -7.97 0.57
C THR A 123 -20.05 -8.77 0.26
N TYR A 124 -19.48 -9.47 1.25
CA TYR A 124 -18.32 -10.33 1.02
C TYR A 124 -18.58 -11.36 -0.10
N GLY A 125 -17.66 -11.45 -1.06
CA GLY A 125 -17.77 -12.27 -2.25
C GLY A 125 -18.25 -11.51 -3.49
N ASP A 126 -18.86 -10.34 -3.34
CA ASP A 126 -19.29 -9.53 -4.48
C ASP A 126 -18.09 -9.00 -5.25
N LYS A 127 -18.24 -8.88 -6.58
CA LYS A 127 -17.23 -8.20 -7.42
C LYS A 127 -17.08 -6.75 -6.98
N MET A 128 -15.84 -6.26 -7.02
CA MET A 128 -15.53 -4.91 -6.56
C MET A 128 -16.18 -3.81 -7.41
N ALA A 129 -16.47 -4.04 -8.69
CA ALA A 129 -17.00 -3.00 -9.58
C ALA A 129 -18.43 -2.55 -9.18
N CYS A 130 -18.57 -1.32 -8.72
CA CYS A 130 -19.83 -0.68 -8.36
C CYS A 130 -19.71 0.86 -8.43
N ASP A 131 -20.78 1.62 -8.15
CA ASP A 131 -20.75 3.09 -8.20
C ASP A 131 -19.68 3.72 -7.29
N THR A 132 -19.38 3.08 -6.15
CA THR A 132 -18.33 3.55 -5.22
C THR A 132 -16.93 3.16 -5.68
N PHE A 133 -16.78 2.04 -6.37
CA PHE A 133 -15.54 1.51 -6.90
C PHE A 133 -15.66 1.31 -8.42
N PRO A 134 -15.62 2.41 -9.19
CA PRO A 134 -16.04 2.40 -10.58
C PRO A 134 -15.12 1.56 -11.45
N LEU A 135 -15.71 0.94 -12.48
CA LEU A 135 -14.96 0.32 -13.57
C LEU A 135 -14.29 1.42 -14.40
N ILE A 136 -12.96 1.45 -14.37
CA ILE A 136 -12.15 2.48 -15.03
C ILE A 136 -11.72 2.10 -16.45
N TRP A 137 -11.67 0.81 -16.76
CA TRP A 137 -11.31 0.31 -18.08
C TRP A 137 -11.83 -1.11 -18.25
N LYS A 138 -12.19 -1.47 -19.48
CA LYS A 138 -12.56 -2.83 -19.87
C LYS A 138 -11.92 -3.13 -21.21
N ARG A 139 -11.42 -4.35 -21.38
CA ARG A 139 -11.00 -4.84 -22.68
C ARG A 139 -12.23 -5.26 -23.49
N ASP A 140 -12.31 -4.79 -24.74
CA ASP A 140 -13.30 -5.25 -25.73
C ASP A 140 -13.04 -6.71 -26.15
#